data_AF-A0A973RBP0-F1
#
_entry.id   AF-A0A973RBP0-F1
#
_cell.length_a   1.000
_cell.length_b   1.000
_cell.length_c   1.000
_cell.angle_alpha   90.00
_cell.angle_beta   90.00
_cell.angle_gamma   90.00
#
_symmetry.space_group_name_H-M   'P 1'
#
loop_
_entity.id
_entity.type
_entity.pdbx_description
1 polymer ?
#
loop_
_entity_poly.entity_id
_entity_poly.type
_entity_poly.pdbx_seq_one_letter_code
_entity_poly.pdbx_strand_id
1 'polypeptide(L)'
;GSSDPAALADVRAAAHRLSVRLSRPVTAAFASAGEPALSQAVEQARVTPATRVALASYVLAPGFFHDRLTAAGADLVTAPLGADPDVAALVWHRYDRALATTQPLGDGRAGQAWTGSSRSSRTISPALASRVGPASAPTNISM
;
A
#
# COMPACT_ATOMS: atom_id res chain seq x y z
N GLY A 1 11.13 -10.83 10.64
CA GLY A 1 10.94 -12.27 10.36
C GLY A 1 9.75 -12.76 11.14
N SER A 2 8.95 -13.61 10.53
CA SER A 2 7.80 -14.26 11.17
C SER A 2 8.12 -15.75 11.33
N SER A 3 7.61 -16.38 12.38
CA SER A 3 7.70 -17.85 12.53
C SER A 3 6.71 -18.59 11.63
N ASP A 4 5.81 -17.85 10.97
CA ASP A 4 4.86 -18.39 9.98
C ASP A 4 5.58 -18.75 8.66
N PRO A 5 5.54 -20.03 8.23
CA PRO A 5 6.13 -20.46 6.97
C PRO A 5 5.57 -19.73 5.74
N ALA A 6 4.29 -19.35 5.75
CA ALA A 6 3.68 -18.63 4.63
C ALA A 6 4.30 -17.23 4.49
N ALA A 7 4.48 -16.52 5.60
CA ALA A 7 5.15 -15.23 5.61
C ALA A 7 6.62 -15.33 5.14
N LEU A 8 7.34 -16.39 5.49
CA LEU A 8 8.70 -16.62 4.97
C LEU A 8 8.70 -16.88 3.46
N ALA A 9 7.72 -17.61 2.94
CA ALA A 9 7.56 -17.86 1.51
C ALA A 9 7.26 -16.56 0.74
N ASP A 10 6.43 -15.68 1.28
CA ASP A 10 6.13 -14.37 0.67
C ASP A 10 7.37 -13.49 0.53
N VAL A 11 8.24 -13.47 1.56
CA VAL A 11 9.51 -12.73 1.52
C VAL A 11 10.43 -13.32 0.44
N ARG A 12 10.52 -14.65 0.34
CA ARG A 12 11.31 -15.32 -0.72
C ARG A 12 10.76 -14.99 -2.11
N ALA A 13 9.44 -14.96 -2.27
CA ALA A 13 8.80 -14.56 -3.53
C ALA A 13 9.06 -13.08 -3.87
N ALA A 14 9.12 -12.19 -2.86
CA ALA A 14 9.52 -10.79 -3.07
C ALA A 14 10.99 -10.68 -3.51
N ALA A 15 11.91 -11.41 -2.87
CA ALA A 15 13.31 -11.46 -3.27
C ALA A 15 13.48 -11.99 -4.70
N HIS A 16 12.73 -13.02 -5.08
CA HIS A 16 12.75 -13.55 -6.44
C HIS A 16 12.28 -12.49 -7.46
N ARG A 17 11.17 -11.79 -7.20
CA ARG A 17 10.70 -10.70 -8.08
C ARG A 17 11.73 -9.58 -8.22
N LEU A 18 12.42 -9.23 -7.13
CA LEU A 18 13.50 -8.24 -7.18
C LEU A 18 14.69 -8.74 -8.01
N SER A 19 15.06 -10.02 -7.87
CA SER A 19 16.15 -10.61 -8.67
C SER A 19 15.89 -10.54 -10.17
N VAL A 20 14.66 -10.85 -10.60
CA VAL A 20 14.22 -10.75 -11.99
C VAL A 20 14.30 -9.30 -12.47
N ARG A 21 13.78 -8.35 -11.68
CA ARG A 21 13.79 -6.92 -12.05
C ARG A 21 15.20 -6.34 -12.16
N LEU A 22 16.12 -6.78 -11.31
CA LEU A 22 17.51 -6.32 -11.31
C LEU A 22 18.41 -7.11 -12.26
N SER A 23 17.95 -8.26 -12.78
CA SER A 23 18.78 -9.23 -13.50
C SER A 23 20.03 -9.63 -12.71
N ARG A 24 19.90 -9.75 -11.39
CA ARG A 24 20.99 -10.06 -10.45
C ARG A 24 20.51 -11.04 -9.37
N PRO A 25 21.39 -11.91 -8.84
CA PRO A 25 21.03 -12.77 -7.71
C PRO A 25 20.62 -11.93 -6.50
N VAL A 26 19.48 -12.27 -5.89
CA VAL A 26 18.99 -11.67 -4.64
C VAL A 26 18.60 -12.79 -3.69
N THR A 27 19.22 -12.79 -2.51
CA THR A 27 18.94 -13.76 -1.45
C THR A 27 18.01 -13.13 -0.42
N ALA A 28 16.92 -13.83 -0.07
CA ALA A 28 16.11 -13.45 1.08
C ALA A 28 16.86 -13.76 2.37
N ALA A 29 16.98 -12.79 3.27
CA ALA A 29 17.62 -12.95 4.58
C ALA A 29 16.76 -12.31 5.67
N PHE A 30 16.83 -12.84 6.89
CA PHE A 30 15.87 -12.53 7.95
C PHE A 30 16.55 -11.94 9.19
N ALA A 31 15.94 -10.89 9.75
CA ALA A 31 16.43 -10.19 10.94
C ALA A 31 16.03 -10.86 12.29
N SER A 32 15.16 -11.86 12.26
CA SER A 32 14.65 -12.53 13.46
C SER A 32 14.36 -14.02 13.20
N ALA A 33 13.10 -14.37 12.93
CA ALA A 33 12.68 -15.72 12.58
C ALA A 33 12.79 -15.92 11.06
N GLY A 34 13.53 -16.94 10.65
CA GLY A 34 13.77 -17.34 9.26
C GLY A 34 15.25 -17.56 8.97
N GLU A 35 15.52 -18.41 7.99
CA GLU A 35 16.88 -18.72 7.52
C GLU A 35 17.01 -18.39 6.02
N PRO A 36 18.16 -17.85 5.58
CA PRO A 36 19.36 -17.53 6.38
C PRO A 36 19.22 -16.25 7.24
N ALA A 37 19.97 -16.19 8.35
CA ALA A 37 20.13 -14.96 9.12
C ALA A 37 20.90 -13.87 8.33
N LEU A 38 20.67 -12.59 8.66
CA LEU A 38 21.30 -11.46 7.97
C LEU A 38 22.83 -11.54 7.90
N SER A 39 23.50 -11.84 9.04
CA SER A 39 24.96 -11.92 9.11
C SER A 39 25.52 -13.00 8.19
N GLN A 40 24.91 -14.19 8.19
CA GLN A 40 25.30 -15.31 7.35
C GLN A 40 25.11 -14.98 5.87
N ALA A 41 24.00 -14.33 5.50
CA ALA A 41 23.75 -13.95 4.12
C ALA A 41 24.76 -12.91 3.61
N VAL A 42 25.15 -11.94 4.45
CA VAL A 42 26.20 -10.97 4.12
C VAL A 42 27.55 -11.65 3.97
N GLU A 43 27.92 -12.55 4.89
CA GLU A 43 29.17 -13.30 4.83
C GLU A 43 29.26 -14.15 3.55
N GLN A 44 28.18 -14.88 3.23
CA GLN A 44 28.08 -15.68 1.99
C GLN A 44 28.19 -14.81 0.74
N ALA A 45 27.57 -13.63 0.73
CA ALA A 45 27.67 -12.70 -0.39
C ALA A 45 29.10 -12.14 -0.58
N ARG A 46 29.90 -12.08 0.50
CA ARG A 46 31.29 -11.59 0.47
C ARG A 46 32.32 -12.65 0.08
N VAL A 47 31.94 -13.91 -0.10
CA VAL A 47 32.86 -15.00 -0.51
C VAL A 47 33.56 -14.69 -1.82
N THR A 48 32.98 -13.88 -2.70
CA THR A 48 33.62 -13.39 -3.92
C THR A 48 34.34 -12.06 -3.65
N PRO A 49 35.69 -12.02 -3.66
CA PRO A 49 36.45 -10.79 -3.43
C PRO A 49 36.06 -9.71 -4.45
N ALA A 50 35.90 -8.46 -3.99
CA ALA A 50 35.46 -7.28 -4.75
C ALA A 50 33.94 -7.09 -4.97
N THR A 51 33.06 -7.90 -4.37
CA THR A 51 31.61 -7.69 -4.49
C THR A 51 31.08 -6.73 -3.42
N ARG A 52 30.45 -5.63 -3.84
CA ARG A 52 29.66 -4.78 -2.93
C ARG A 52 28.37 -5.48 -2.53
N VAL A 53 28.08 -5.52 -1.25
CA VAL A 53 26.87 -6.10 -0.67
C VAL A 53 25.89 -4.99 -0.30
N ALA A 54 24.71 -5.03 -0.90
CA ALA A 54 23.61 -4.12 -0.60
C ALA A 54 22.44 -4.89 0.03
N LEU A 55 21.81 -4.32 1.05
CA LEU A 55 20.59 -4.83 1.67
C LEU A 55 19.41 -3.93 1.29
N ALA A 56 18.39 -4.56 0.69
CA ALA A 56 17.10 -3.93 0.46
C ALA A 56 16.20 -4.14 1.68
N SER A 57 15.81 -3.05 2.34
CA SER A 57 15.00 -3.06 3.55
C SER A 57 13.54 -3.37 3.25
N TYR A 58 13.12 -4.62 3.47
CA TYR A 58 11.72 -5.04 3.35
C TYR A 58 10.96 -4.89 4.69
N VAL A 59 10.90 -3.66 5.17
CA VAL A 59 10.21 -3.24 6.40
C VAL A 59 9.46 -1.93 6.16
N LEU A 60 8.31 -1.75 6.81
CA LEU A 60 7.44 -0.59 6.55
C LEU A 60 7.90 0.70 7.23
N ALA A 61 8.54 0.61 8.39
CA ALA A 61 8.90 1.77 9.19
C ALA A 61 10.31 1.62 9.78
N PRO A 62 10.95 2.75 10.15
CA PRO A 62 12.15 2.74 10.98
C PRO A 62 11.89 2.07 12.34
N GLY A 63 12.98 1.63 13.00
CA GLY A 63 12.95 1.03 14.33
C GLY A 63 13.73 -0.28 14.38
N PHE A 64 13.47 -1.08 15.41
CA PHE A 64 14.30 -2.22 15.80
C PHE A 64 14.75 -3.15 14.66
N PHE A 65 13.84 -3.50 13.74
CA PHE A 65 14.20 -4.36 12.61
C PHE A 65 15.07 -3.64 11.58
N HIS A 66 14.76 -2.39 11.26
CA HIS A 66 15.57 -1.58 10.35
C HIS A 66 16.97 -1.31 10.92
N ASP A 67 17.05 -1.07 12.24
CA ASP A 67 18.33 -0.91 12.94
C ASP A 67 19.21 -2.16 12.83
N ARG A 68 18.60 -3.35 12.96
CA ARG A 68 19.30 -4.62 12.76
C ARG A 68 19.84 -4.80 11.34
N LEU A 69 19.11 -4.34 10.32
CA LEU A 69 19.60 -4.36 8.93
C LEU A 69 20.81 -3.44 8.78
N THR A 70 20.73 -2.24 9.36
CA THR A 70 21.82 -1.24 9.31
C THR A 70 23.07 -1.75 10.04
N ALA A 71 22.91 -2.50 11.12
CA ALA A 71 24.00 -3.11 11.87
C ALA A 71 24.57 -4.40 11.25
N ALA A 72 24.01 -4.91 10.14
CA ALA A 72 24.39 -6.21 9.57
C ALA A 72 25.73 -6.21 8.80
N GLY A 73 26.40 -5.05 8.68
CA GLY A 73 27.72 -4.97 8.05
C GLY A 73 27.71 -5.03 6.51
N ALA A 74 26.59 -4.69 5.87
CA ALA A 74 26.52 -4.47 4.43
C ALA A 74 27.12 -3.11 4.03
N ASP A 75 27.54 -2.98 2.77
CA ASP A 75 28.13 -1.73 2.27
C ASP A 75 27.06 -0.65 2.06
N LEU A 76 25.83 -1.08 1.76
CA LEU A 76 24.66 -0.21 1.58
C LEU A 76 23.43 -0.86 2.18
N VAL A 77 22.59 -0.05 2.84
CA VAL A 77 21.28 -0.45 3.35
C VAL A 77 20.27 0.59 2.91
N THR A 78 19.19 0.17 2.25
CA THR A 78 18.15 1.12 1.82
C THR A 78 17.35 1.63 3.01
N ALA A 79 16.71 2.79 2.84
CA ALA A 79 15.65 3.23 3.74
C ALA A 79 14.52 2.16 3.81
N PRO A 80 13.75 2.11 4.91
CA PRO A 80 12.52 1.33 4.96
C PRO A 80 11.55 1.80 3.87
N LEU A 81 10.57 0.96 3.52
CA LEU A 81 9.56 1.29 2.50
C LEU A 81 8.81 2.59 2.85
N GLY A 82 8.54 2.82 4.13
CA GLY A 82 7.97 4.07 4.61
C GLY A 82 6.56 4.33 4.08
N ALA A 83 6.20 5.61 4.05
CA ALA A 83 4.92 6.11 3.55
C ALA A 83 4.94 6.28 2.02
N ASP A 84 5.26 5.20 1.31
CA ASP A 84 5.25 5.20 -0.15
C ASP A 84 3.80 5.13 -0.69
N PRO A 85 3.42 5.94 -1.70
CA PRO A 85 2.09 5.90 -2.29
C PRO A 85 1.65 4.51 -2.79
N ASP A 86 2.57 3.70 -3.31
CA ASP A 86 2.27 2.35 -3.78
C ASP A 86 1.94 1.41 -2.62
N VAL A 87 2.57 1.60 -1.45
CA VAL A 87 2.24 0.87 -0.22
C VAL A 87 0.84 1.26 0.27
N ALA A 88 0.51 2.55 0.26
CA ALA A 88 -0.82 3.03 0.62
C ALA A 88 -1.90 2.47 -0.33
N ALA A 89 -1.64 2.51 -1.64
CA ALA A 89 -2.53 1.93 -2.64
C ALA A 89 -2.72 0.42 -2.45
N LEU A 90 -1.65 -0.31 -2.11
CA LEU A 90 -1.73 -1.75 -1.80
C LEU A 90 -2.61 -2.04 -0.58
N VAL A 91 -2.49 -1.23 0.48
CA VAL A 91 -3.34 -1.36 1.68
C VAL A 91 -4.80 -1.15 1.30
N TRP A 92 -5.11 -0.11 0.53
CA TRP A 92 -6.46 0.17 0.05
C TRP A 92 -7.01 -1.00 -0.79
N HIS A 93 -6.24 -1.49 -1.75
CA HIS A 93 -6.62 -2.62 -2.59
C HIS A 93 -6.91 -3.89 -1.77
N ARG A 94 -6.12 -4.16 -0.72
CA ARG A 94 -6.35 -5.31 0.17
C ARG A 94 -7.61 -5.13 1.03
N TYR A 95 -7.89 -3.91 1.46
CA TYR A 95 -9.12 -3.60 2.18
C TYR A 95 -10.36 -3.86 1.32
N ASP A 96 -10.39 -3.36 0.09
CA ASP A 96 -11.49 -3.59 -0.85
C ASP A 96 -11.69 -5.09 -1.14
N ARG A 97 -10.59 -5.83 -1.31
CA ARG A 97 -10.64 -7.29 -1.49
C ARG A 97 -11.21 -8.01 -0.27
N ALA A 98 -10.82 -7.60 0.94
CA ALA A 98 -11.34 -8.21 2.16
C ALA A 98 -12.86 -8.01 2.26
N LEU A 99 -13.36 -6.81 1.98
CA LEU A 99 -14.80 -6.51 1.97
C LEU A 99 -15.56 -7.37 0.95
N ALA A 100 -15.01 -7.55 -0.25
CA ALA A 100 -15.61 -8.40 -1.28
C ALA A 100 -15.66 -9.88 -0.87
N THR A 101 -14.70 -10.35 -0.07
CA THR A 101 -14.68 -11.75 0.43
C THR A 101 -15.54 -12.00 1.67
N THR A 102 -15.82 -10.96 2.46
CA THR A 102 -16.66 -11.05 3.67
C THR A 102 -18.15 -11.02 3.36
N GLN A 103 -18.55 -10.61 2.15
CA GLN A 103 -19.92 -10.77 1.66
C GLN A 103 -20.13 -12.22 1.17
N PRO A 104 -20.68 -13.09 2.04
CA PRO A 104 -21.94 -13.73 1.67
C PRO A 104 -22.90 -13.87 2.86
N LEU A 105 -23.80 -12.91 3.05
CA LEU A 105 -25.18 -13.18 3.47
C LEU A 105 -26.09 -12.00 3.12
N GLY A 106 -27.02 -12.26 2.22
CA GLY A 106 -28.01 -11.33 1.68
C GLY A 106 -27.93 -11.38 0.16
N ASP A 107 -28.97 -11.73 -0.59
CA ASP A 107 -30.39 -11.71 -0.27
C ASP A 107 -31.15 -12.33 -1.43
N GLY A 108 -31.74 -13.50 -1.20
CA GLY A 108 -32.76 -14.04 -2.08
C GLY A 108 -33.93 -13.06 -2.14
N ARG A 109 -34.04 -12.36 -3.26
CA ARG A 109 -35.30 -11.76 -3.70
C ARG A 109 -36.36 -12.87 -3.77
N ALA A 110 -37.23 -12.92 -2.77
CA ALA A 110 -38.60 -13.37 -2.91
C ALA A 110 -39.48 -12.44 -2.07
N GLY A 111 -40.56 -11.96 -2.68
CA GLY A 111 -41.27 -10.75 -2.28
C GLY A 111 -41.72 -10.68 -0.83
N GLN A 112 -41.80 -9.45 -0.32
CA GLN A 112 -43.10 -8.81 -0.18
C GLN A 112 -42.94 -7.32 0.17
N ALA A 113 -43.67 -6.52 -0.59
CA ALA A 113 -44.34 -5.27 -0.21
C ALA A 113 -43.76 -4.51 1.00
N TRP A 114 -42.99 -3.47 0.72
CA TRP A 114 -43.05 -2.26 1.54
C TRP A 114 -44.14 -1.36 0.98
N THR A 115 -45.40 -1.65 1.32
CA THR A 115 -46.51 -0.71 1.18
C THR A 115 -46.45 0.30 2.31
N GLY A 116 -46.26 1.56 1.95
CA GLY A 116 -46.73 2.71 2.72
C GLY A 116 -45.87 3.14 3.90
N SER A 117 -45.12 4.22 3.69
CA SER A 117 -45.37 5.41 4.51
C SER A 117 -45.00 6.65 3.72
N SER A 118 -46.04 7.25 3.15
CA SER A 118 -46.03 8.63 2.70
C SER A 118 -45.81 9.51 3.93
N ARG A 119 -44.68 10.21 3.98
CA ARG A 119 -44.56 11.41 4.80
C ARG A 119 -43.62 12.41 4.14
N SER A 120 -44.27 13.37 3.49
CA SER A 120 -43.87 14.76 3.26
C SER A 120 -42.43 15.15 3.56
N SER A 121 -41.72 15.64 2.54
CA SER A 121 -41.29 17.05 2.50
C SER A 121 -40.29 17.27 1.37
N ARG A 122 -40.72 17.99 0.34
CA ARG A 122 -40.03 19.20 -0.11
C ARG A 122 -40.90 19.89 -1.15
N THR A 123 -41.47 21.00 -0.71
CA THR A 123 -42.11 22.02 -1.53
C THR A 123 -41.14 22.45 -2.62
N ILE A 124 -41.45 22.05 -3.85
CA ILE A 124 -41.00 22.77 -5.04
C ILE A 124 -41.94 23.96 -5.15
N SER A 125 -41.40 25.16 -4.97
CA SER A 125 -42.05 26.39 -5.43
C SER A 125 -41.31 26.91 -6.66
N PRO A 126 -42.04 27.44 -7.65
CA PRO A 126 -41.59 27.57 -9.02
C PRO A 126 -40.94 28.93 -9.29
N ALA A 127 -40.10 28.95 -10.32
CA ALA A 127 -39.63 30.16 -10.96
C ALA A 127 -40.73 30.81 -11.80
N LEU A 128 -40.88 32.14 -11.72
CA LEU A 128 -41.21 33.08 -12.81
C LEU A 128 -41.03 34.51 -12.24
N ALA A 129 -40.00 35.25 -12.65
CA ALA A 129 -39.97 36.17 -13.81
C ALA A 129 -40.44 37.60 -13.50
N SER A 130 -39.51 38.56 -13.59
CA SER A 130 -39.62 39.86 -14.27
C SER A 130 -38.34 40.67 -13.95
N ARG A 131 -37.43 40.86 -14.92
CA ARG A 131 -37.13 42.13 -15.63
C ARG A 131 -36.93 43.32 -14.67
N VAL A 132 -35.80 44.03 -14.64
CA VAL A 132 -35.29 44.98 -15.65
C VAL A 132 -33.85 45.40 -15.22
N GLY A 133 -32.94 45.62 -16.18
CA GLY A 133 -31.55 46.11 -15.97
C GLY A 133 -31.45 47.59 -15.51
N PRO A 134 -30.25 48.21 -15.43
CA PRO A 134 -29.28 48.23 -16.53
C PRO A 134 -27.81 48.03 -16.13
N ALA A 135 -26.98 48.08 -17.18
CA ALA A 135 -25.57 47.82 -17.31
C ALA A 135 -24.61 48.59 -16.37
N SER A 136 -23.47 47.96 -16.08
CA SER A 136 -22.15 48.57 -16.25
C SER A 136 -21.07 47.50 -16.43
N ALA A 137 -20.15 47.83 -17.34
CA ALA A 137 -19.13 46.99 -17.95
C ALA A 137 -17.90 46.75 -17.02
N PRO A 138 -16.89 45.98 -17.47
CA PRO A 138 -15.93 45.30 -16.61
C PRO A 138 -14.67 46.12 -16.35
N THR A 139 -13.94 45.77 -15.28
CA THR A 139 -12.52 46.12 -15.15
C THR A 139 -11.74 44.90 -14.71
N ASN A 140 -11.01 44.34 -15.68
CA ASN A 140 -9.82 43.53 -15.49
C ASN A 140 -8.70 44.43 -14.94
N ILE A 141 -7.80 43.91 -14.10
CA ILE A 141 -6.36 44.22 -14.12
C ILE A 141 -5.62 43.21 -13.22
N SER A 142 -4.71 42.47 -13.87
CA SER A 142 -3.55 41.81 -13.27
C SER A 142 -2.55 42.83 -12.72
N MET A 143 -1.88 42.52 -11.61
CA MET A 143 -0.41 42.52 -11.49
C MET A 143 0.02 41.78 -10.22
#